data_AF-A0A957RNK3-F1
#
_entry.id   AF-A0A957RNK3-F1
#
_cell.length_a   1.000
_cell.length_b   1.000
_cell.length_c   1.000
_cell.angle_alpha   90.00
_cell.angle_beta   90.00
_cell.angle_gamma   90.00
#
_symmetry.space_group_name_H-M   'P 1'
#
loop_
_entity.id
_entity.type
_entity.pdbx_description
1 polymer ?
#
loop_
_entity_poly.entity_id
_entity_poly.type
_entity_poly.pdbx_seq_one_letter_code
_entity_poly.pdbx_strand_id
1 'polypeptide(L)'
;WTLITAGGWAGRWDLSIGSMTITPERMEKLYFSQPYYTTPAAFFVHQDNTTYTQPADLSGKKVGGCSGCTYEAYIDGTLSIPGETIDFVVTDAEFAGYDTDVP
;
A
#
# COMPACT_ATOMS: atom_id res chain seq x y z
N TRP A 1 4.15 10.13 4.94
CA TRP A 1 3.58 8.87 5.47
C TRP A 1 4.47 8.17 6.49
N THR A 2 5.76 7.94 6.18
CA THR A 2 6.73 7.18 7.01
C THR A 2 6.77 7.59 8.47
N LEU A 3 6.67 8.88 8.75
CA LEU A 3 6.68 9.43 10.11
C LEU A 3 5.52 8.91 10.98
N ILE A 4 4.36 8.70 10.38
CA ILE A 4 3.15 8.23 11.06
C ILE A 4 3.30 6.74 11.36
N THR A 5 3.72 5.93 10.38
CA THR A 5 3.86 4.48 10.53
C THR A 5 5.02 4.05 11.41
N ALA A 6 6.05 4.88 11.58
CA ALA A 6 7.21 4.59 12.43
C ALA A 6 6.90 4.60 13.94
N GLY A 7 5.79 5.19 14.38
CA GLY A 7 5.36 5.24 15.79
C GLY A 7 6.22 6.12 16.72
N GLY A 8 7.37 6.62 16.28
CA GLY A 8 8.27 7.51 17.01
C GLY A 8 7.77 8.96 17.09
N TRP A 9 6.54 9.18 17.57
CA TRP A 9 5.85 10.46 17.44
C TRP A 9 6.35 11.58 18.35
N ALA A 10 7.15 11.24 19.37
CA ALA A 10 7.79 12.19 20.31
C ALA A 10 6.79 13.17 20.96
N GLY A 11 5.58 12.70 21.29
CA GLY A 11 4.53 13.49 21.94
C GLY A 11 3.83 14.49 21.02
N ARG A 12 4.05 14.44 19.69
CA ARG A 12 3.34 15.33 18.75
C ARG A 12 1.88 14.95 18.54
N TRP A 13 1.54 13.67 18.74
CA TRP A 13 0.19 13.15 18.66
C TRP A 13 0.09 11.81 19.39
N ASP A 14 -1.13 11.47 19.85
CA ASP A 14 -1.44 10.25 20.59
C ASP A 14 -2.20 9.21 19.75
N LEU A 15 -2.81 9.64 18.63
CA LEU A 15 -3.65 8.81 17.77
C LEU A 15 -3.52 9.26 16.31
N SER A 16 -3.54 8.28 15.39
CA SER A 16 -3.63 8.51 13.95
C SER A 16 -4.92 7.89 13.41
N ILE A 17 -5.74 8.69 12.73
CA ILE A 17 -6.91 8.24 11.96
C ILE A 17 -6.69 8.66 10.51
N GLY A 18 -6.32 7.71 9.66
CA GLY A 18 -5.91 8.02 8.29
C GLY A 18 -5.74 6.79 7.43
N SER A 19 -6.74 5.91 7.41
CA SER A 19 -6.79 4.80 6.45
C SER A 19 -5.59 3.84 6.50
N MET A 20 -4.95 3.70 7.66
CA MET A 20 -3.73 2.89 7.79
C MET A 20 -4.04 1.40 7.72
N THR A 21 -3.51 0.73 6.69
CA THR A 21 -3.52 -0.73 6.60
C THR A 21 -2.75 -1.34 7.77
N ILE A 22 -3.37 -2.33 8.43
CA ILE A 22 -2.75 -3.11 9.49
C ILE A 22 -1.77 -4.10 8.83
N THR A 23 -0.51 -4.05 9.21
CA THR A 23 0.52 -5.02 8.79
C THR A 23 1.32 -5.49 10.01
N PRO A 24 1.90 -6.70 9.99
CA PRO A 24 2.70 -7.20 11.12
C PRO A 24 3.82 -6.25 11.52
N GLU A 25 4.56 -5.70 10.54
CA GLU A 25 5.63 -4.73 10.76
C GLU A 25 5.13 -3.47 11.50
N ARG A 26 3.97 -2.92 11.09
CA ARG A 26 3.39 -1.74 11.76
C ARG A 26 2.93 -2.07 13.17
N MET A 27 2.43 -3.29 13.41
CA MET A 27 2.00 -3.74 14.74
C MET A 27 3.17 -3.87 15.73
N GLU A 28 4.42 -3.95 15.27
CA GLU A 28 5.58 -3.90 16.17
C GLU A 28 5.80 -2.51 16.79
N LYS A 29 5.28 -1.46 16.15
CA LYS A 29 5.49 -0.06 16.55
C LYS A 29 4.23 0.63 17.04
N LEU A 30 3.06 0.17 16.62
CA LEU A 30 1.77 0.81 16.84
C LEU A 30 0.73 -0.18 17.36
N TYR A 31 -0.14 0.29 18.26
CA TYR A 31 -1.38 -0.39 18.58
C TYR A 31 -2.46 -0.03 17.57
N PHE A 32 -3.22 -1.03 17.13
CA PHE A 32 -4.36 -0.85 16.23
C PHE A 32 -5.66 -1.17 16.95
N SER A 33 -6.73 -0.45 16.58
CA SER A 33 -8.10 -0.85 16.89
C SER A 33 -8.50 -2.06 16.06
N GLN A 34 -9.73 -2.54 16.25
CA GLN A 34 -10.37 -3.36 15.23
C GLN A 34 -10.46 -2.57 13.90
N PRO A 35 -10.35 -3.24 12.73
CA PRO A 35 -10.54 -2.59 11.44
C PRO A 35 -11.90 -1.91 11.37
N TYR A 36 -11.94 -0.65 10.92
CA TYR A 36 -13.19 0.11 10.83
C TYR A 36 -13.75 0.20 9.40
N TYR A 37 -12.96 -0.10 8.38
CA TYR A 37 -13.43 -0.40 7.02
C TYR A 37 -12.37 -1.23 6.26
N THR A 38 -12.79 -1.84 5.15
CA THR A 38 -11.91 -2.49 4.17
C THR A 38 -12.21 -1.97 2.77
N THR A 39 -11.18 -1.64 2.00
CA THR A 39 -11.31 -1.26 0.58
C THR A 39 -10.39 -2.12 -0.27
N PRO A 40 -10.88 -2.71 -1.37
CA PRO A 40 -10.00 -3.41 -2.31
C PRO A 40 -9.01 -2.42 -2.94
N ALA A 41 -7.79 -2.90 -3.18
CA ALA A 41 -6.84 -2.19 -4.03
C ALA A 41 -7.31 -2.27 -5.50
N ALA A 42 -7.02 -1.23 -6.28
CA ALA A 42 -7.37 -1.19 -7.69
C ALA A 42 -6.22 -0.59 -8.50
N PHE A 43 -6.04 -1.11 -9.72
CA PHE A 43 -5.20 -0.50 -10.72
C PHE A 43 -6.03 0.45 -11.58
N PHE A 44 -5.42 1.57 -11.96
CA PHE A 44 -6.03 2.54 -12.86
C PHE A 44 -5.18 2.63 -14.12
N VAL A 45 -5.86 2.63 -15.26
CA VAL A 45 -5.27 2.83 -16.58
C VAL A 45 -5.95 4.02 -17.24
N HIS A 46 -5.32 4.58 -18.29
CA HIS A 46 -5.94 5.65 -19.05
C HIS A 46 -7.27 5.20 -19.66
N GLN A 47 -8.26 6.09 -19.77
CA GLN A 47 -9.58 5.74 -20.31
C GLN A 47 -9.54 5.14 -21.73
N ASP A 48 -8.57 5.56 -22.54
CA ASP A 48 -8.38 5.10 -23.92
C ASP A 48 -7.49 3.84 -24.03
N ASN A 49 -7.04 3.27 -22.89
CA ASN A 49 -6.24 2.06 -22.90
C ASN A 49 -7.08 0.86 -23.32
N THR A 50 -6.60 0.13 -24.33
CA THR A 50 -7.18 -1.15 -24.79
C THR A 50 -6.25 -2.34 -24.55
N THR A 51 -5.04 -2.11 -24.01
CA THR A 51 -3.99 -3.13 -23.87
C THR A 51 -4.03 -3.83 -22.52
N TYR A 52 -4.17 -3.09 -21.43
CA TYR A 52 -4.22 -3.63 -20.07
C TYR A 52 -5.66 -3.73 -19.60
N THR A 53 -6.24 -4.92 -19.67
CA THR A 53 -7.68 -5.17 -19.42
C THR A 53 -7.94 -5.91 -18.12
N GLN A 54 -6.89 -6.50 -17.53
CA GLN A 54 -6.90 -7.17 -16.24
C GLN A 54 -5.58 -6.90 -15.50
N PRO A 55 -5.55 -7.03 -14.16
CA PRO A 55 -4.34 -6.75 -13.37
C PRO A 55 -3.08 -7.47 -13.87
N ALA A 56 -3.19 -8.76 -14.20
CA ALA A 56 -2.06 -9.56 -14.65
C ALA A 56 -1.37 -9.04 -15.94
N ASP A 57 -2.06 -8.22 -16.74
CA ASP A 57 -1.46 -7.61 -17.93
C ASP A 57 -0.38 -6.56 -17.57
N LEU A 58 -0.34 -6.12 -16.31
CA LEU A 58 0.64 -5.17 -15.78
C LEU A 58 1.94 -5.83 -15.32
N SER A 59 2.04 -7.17 -15.35
CA SER A 59 3.28 -7.87 -15.01
C SER A 59 4.42 -7.46 -15.96
N GLY A 60 5.59 -7.19 -15.41
CA GLY A 60 6.74 -6.67 -16.17
C GLY A 60 6.58 -5.24 -16.67
N LYS A 61 5.51 -4.51 -16.29
CA LYS A 61 5.28 -3.11 -16.70
C LYS A 61 5.68 -2.15 -15.59
N LYS A 62 5.83 -0.89 -15.97
CA LYS A 62 6.03 0.20 -15.01
C LYS A 62 4.71 0.58 -14.38
N VAL A 63 4.61 0.48 -13.05
CA VAL A 63 3.39 0.76 -12.29
C VAL A 63 3.66 1.86 -11.27
N GLY A 64 2.86 2.92 -11.30
CA GLY A 64 2.97 4.03 -10.36
C GLY A 64 2.16 3.81 -9.08
N GLY A 65 2.69 4.25 -7.95
CA GLY A 65 1.96 4.20 -6.67
C GLY A 65 2.62 5.06 -5.60
N CYS A 66 2.00 5.13 -4.42
CA CYS A 66 2.62 5.86 -3.32
C CYS A 66 3.79 5.09 -2.70
N SER A 67 4.92 5.76 -2.52
CA SER A 67 6.10 5.22 -1.86
C SER A 67 5.84 5.00 -0.36
N GLY A 68 6.32 3.88 0.18
CA GLY A 68 6.13 3.45 1.57
C GLY A 68 4.70 2.98 1.89
N CYS A 69 3.82 2.93 0.90
CA CYS A 69 2.47 2.40 1.05
C CYS A 69 2.44 0.88 0.90
N THR A 70 1.30 0.30 1.25
CA THR A 70 1.05 -1.13 1.04
C THR A 70 0.93 -1.53 -0.43
N TYR A 71 0.73 -0.58 -1.35
CA TYR A 71 0.77 -0.84 -2.80
C TYR A 71 2.18 -1.18 -3.30
N GLU A 72 3.21 -0.51 -2.77
CA GLU A 72 4.60 -0.84 -3.06
C GLU A 72 4.92 -2.26 -2.57
N ALA A 73 4.57 -2.55 -1.31
CA ALA A 73 4.71 -3.90 -0.75
C ALA A 73 3.91 -4.96 -1.55
N TYR A 74 2.77 -4.58 -2.15
CA TYR A 74 2.02 -5.48 -3.04
C TYR A 74 2.81 -5.79 -4.31
N ILE A 75 3.34 -4.76 -4.97
CA ILE A 75 4.15 -4.91 -6.20
C ILE A 75 5.44 -5.69 -5.92
N ASP A 76 6.04 -5.51 -4.75
CA ASP A 76 7.23 -6.24 -4.31
C ASP A 76 6.94 -7.69 -3.88
N GLY A 77 5.67 -8.10 -3.79
CA GLY A 77 5.29 -9.45 -3.35
C GLY A 77 5.47 -9.69 -1.84
N THR A 78 5.56 -8.64 -1.04
CA THR A 78 5.87 -8.71 0.40
C THR A 78 4.70 -8.32 1.31
N LEU A 79 3.61 -7.80 0.74
CA LEU A 79 2.45 -7.36 1.51
C LEU A 79 1.85 -8.51 2.33
N SER A 80 1.74 -8.29 3.64
CA SER A 80 1.04 -9.17 4.58
C SER A 80 0.03 -8.39 5.40
N ILE A 81 -1.21 -8.87 5.41
CA ILE A 81 -2.29 -8.33 6.22
C ILE A 81 -2.82 -9.48 7.10
N PRO A 82 -2.84 -9.34 8.43
CA PRO A 82 -3.30 -10.41 9.31
C PRO A 82 -4.73 -10.84 9.00
N GLY A 83 -4.94 -12.15 8.81
CA GLY A 83 -6.25 -12.72 8.50
C GLY A 83 -6.63 -12.72 7.01
N GLU A 84 -5.79 -12.16 6.14
CA GLU A 84 -6.02 -12.12 4.70
C GLU A 84 -4.96 -12.92 3.94
N THR A 85 -5.38 -13.59 2.88
CA THR A 85 -4.46 -14.21 1.91
C THR A 85 -4.36 -13.29 0.70
N ILE A 86 -3.16 -12.77 0.44
CA ILE A 86 -2.93 -11.87 -0.70
C ILE A 86 -2.59 -12.70 -1.94
N ASP A 87 -3.37 -12.49 -3.01
CA ASP A 87 -3.07 -13.04 -4.33
C ASP A 87 -2.29 -12.01 -5.16
N PHE A 88 -1.02 -12.30 -5.39
CA PHE A 88 -0.11 -11.46 -6.17
C PHE A 88 -0.25 -11.80 -7.66
N VAL A 89 -1.26 -11.22 -8.29
CA VAL A 89 -1.56 -11.45 -9.72
C VAL A 89 -0.69 -10.61 -10.66
N VAL A 90 0.01 -9.61 -10.13
CA VAL A 90 1.00 -8.80 -10.85
C VAL A 90 2.39 -9.18 -10.34
N THR A 91 3.27 -9.59 -11.25
CA THR A 91 4.63 -10.00 -10.94
C THR A 91 5.65 -9.19 -11.74
N ASP A 92 6.85 -9.01 -11.19
CA ASP A 92 7.99 -8.37 -11.87
C ASP A 92 7.71 -6.96 -12.42
N ALA A 93 6.71 -6.24 -11.87
CA ALA A 93 6.43 -4.88 -12.28
C ALA A 93 7.52 -3.92 -11.75
N GLU A 94 7.91 -2.94 -12.58
CA GLU A 94 8.82 -1.88 -12.17
C GLU A 94 8.02 -0.83 -11.39
N PHE A 95 8.23 -0.74 -10.07
CA PHE A 95 7.53 0.24 -9.24
C PHE A 95 8.08 1.66 -9.46
N ALA A 96 7.18 2.59 -9.74
CA ALA A 96 7.45 4.03 -9.78
C ALA A 96 6.79 4.70 -8.58
N GLY A 97 7.56 4.87 -7.52
CA GLY A 97 7.09 5.48 -6.27
C GLY A 97 6.93 7.00 -6.37
N TYR A 98 5.82 7.51 -5.87
CA TYR A 98 5.54 8.93 -5.68
C TYR A 98 5.43 9.25 -4.19
N ASP A 99 6.03 10.38 -3.78
CA ASP A 99 5.94 10.84 -2.39
C ASP A 99 4.48 11.17 -2.03
N THR A 100 4.13 10.89 -0.78
CA THR A 100 2.83 11.20 -0.19
C THR A 100 2.87 12.41 0.71
N ASP A 101 4.06 12.84 1.11
CA ASP A 101 4.26 14.06 1.86
C ASP A 101 4.45 15.23 0.87
N VAL A 102 3.89 16.39 1.21
CA VAL A 102 4.09 17.62 0.44
C VAL A 102 5.53 18.11 0.69
N PRO A 103 6.25 18.61 -0.34
CA PRO A 103 7.57 19.23 -0.16
C PRO A 103 7.56 20.40 0.85
#